data_AF-A0A1F6GFE7-F1
#
_entry.id   AF-A0A1F6GFE7-F1
#
_cell.length_a   1.000
_cell.length_b   1.000
_cell.length_c   1.000
_cell.angle_alpha   90.00
_cell.angle_beta   90.00
_cell.angle_gamma   90.00
#
_symmetry.space_group_name_H-M   'P 1'
#
loop_
_entity.id
_entity.type
_entity.pdbx_description
1 polymer ?
#
loop_
_entity_poly.entity_id
_entity_poly.type
_entity_poly.pdbx_seq_one_letter_code
_entity_poly.pdbx_strand_id
1 'polypeptide(L)'
;MASKTQITGYLLRLGAVYFFLVAFAHFAGVKLPGLFIFYDIPSESYQDRIIAVLVFGWGIMFWTASQDPWTMGRLTDRLLMAGAVAIFGLSVTIGFGDFPNSEGQGANGAYWAQIIGLSGYLLVLAFTSRNLAQELLSGER
;
A
#
# COMPACT_ATOMS: atom_id res chain seq x y z
N MET A 1 15.44 5.36 21.90
CA MET A 1 14.35 5.62 20.93
C MET A 1 14.89 5.37 19.53
N ALA A 2 14.07 4.87 18.60
CA ALA A 2 14.50 4.68 17.21
C ALA A 2 14.68 6.04 16.51
N SER A 3 15.68 6.17 15.63
CA SER A 3 15.89 7.38 14.83
C SER A 3 14.80 7.54 13.77
N LYS A 4 14.62 8.75 13.23
CA LYS A 4 13.62 9.00 12.17
C LYS A 4 13.88 8.15 10.93
N THR A 5 15.15 7.95 10.56
CA THR A 5 15.57 7.03 9.48
C THR A 5 15.11 5.60 9.75
N GLN A 6 15.31 5.11 10.99
CA GLN A 6 14.87 3.76 11.37
C GLN A 6 13.35 3.64 11.31
N ILE A 7 12.60 4.63 11.82
CA ILE A 7 11.14 4.64 11.79
C ILE A 7 10.62 4.58 10.35
N THR A 8 11.10 5.47 9.46
CA THR A 8 10.70 5.48 8.04
C THR A 8 11.09 4.17 7.36
N GLY A 9 12.28 3.62 7.66
CA GLY A 9 12.72 2.33 7.16
C GLY A 9 11.81 1.17 7.58
N TYR A 10 11.38 1.13 8.84
CA TYR A 10 10.44 0.12 9.33
C TYR A 10 9.07 0.23 8.65
N LEU A 11 8.55 1.45 8.47
CA LEU A 11 7.29 1.67 7.78
C LEU A 11 7.36 1.23 6.32
N LEU A 12 8.46 1.51 5.62
CA LEU A 12 8.67 1.05 4.23
C LEU A 12 8.76 -0.49 4.14
N ARG A 13 9.44 -1.15 5.08
CA ARG A 13 9.48 -2.63 5.14
C ARG A 13 8.11 -3.22 5.42
N LEU A 14 7.33 -2.61 6.31
CA LEU A 14 5.96 -3.04 6.58
C LEU A 14 5.11 -2.97 5.31
N GLY A 15 5.23 -1.90 4.54
CA GLY A 15 4.59 -1.78 3.22
C GLY A 15 5.07 -2.84 2.24
N ALA A 16 6.38 -3.12 2.19
CA ALA A 16 6.93 -4.18 1.34
C ALA A 16 6.34 -5.55 1.69
N VAL A 17 6.31 -5.91 2.97
CA VAL A 17 5.73 -7.17 3.45
C VAL A 17 4.25 -7.25 3.10
N TYR A 18 3.49 -6.18 3.31
CA TYR A 18 2.08 -6.12 2.94
C TYR A 18 1.89 -6.39 1.43
N PHE A 19 2.64 -5.72 0.56
CA PHE A 19 2.52 -5.94 -0.88
C PHE A 19 2.99 -7.33 -1.31
N PHE A 20 4.01 -7.93 -0.68
CA PHE A 20 4.37 -9.32 -0.95
C PHE A 20 3.26 -10.30 -0.55
N LEU A 21 2.58 -10.05 0.58
CA LEU A 21 1.43 -10.86 1.00
C LEU A 21 0.24 -10.71 0.04
N VAL A 22 -0.05 -9.50 -0.43
CA VAL A 22 -1.09 -9.26 -1.46
C VAL A 22 -0.73 -9.99 -2.77
N ALA A 23 0.53 -9.89 -3.20
CA ALA A 23 0.98 -10.59 -4.40
C ALA A 23 0.83 -12.11 -4.27
N PHE A 24 1.21 -12.68 -3.12
CA PHE A 24 1.01 -14.09 -2.83
C PHE A 24 -0.47 -14.47 -2.82
N ALA A 25 -1.33 -13.66 -2.19
CA ALA A 25 -2.77 -13.92 -2.13
C ALA A 25 -3.40 -13.98 -3.53
N HIS A 26 -3.10 -13.01 -4.41
CA HIS A 26 -3.58 -13.03 -5.79
C HIS A 26 -2.99 -14.18 -6.61
N PHE A 27 -1.69 -14.48 -6.47
CA PHE A 27 -1.07 -15.60 -7.19
C PHE A 27 -1.67 -16.97 -6.79
N ALA A 28 -1.94 -17.15 -5.49
CA ALA A 28 -2.48 -18.38 -4.93
C ALA A 28 -4.01 -18.47 -4.99
N GLY A 29 -4.72 -17.40 -5.39
CA GLY A 29 -6.18 -17.35 -5.39
C GLY A 29 -6.80 -17.30 -3.98
N VAL A 30 -6.06 -16.84 -2.97
CA VAL A 30 -6.48 -16.82 -1.57
C VAL A 30 -7.28 -15.55 -1.28
N LYS A 31 -8.60 -15.65 -1.33
CA LYS A 31 -9.55 -14.53 -1.19
C LYS A 31 -9.76 -14.10 0.27
N LEU A 32 -8.80 -13.34 0.82
CA LEU A 32 -8.87 -12.78 2.16
C LEU A 32 -9.12 -11.25 2.13
N PRO A 33 -10.05 -10.73 2.95
CA PRO A 33 -10.23 -9.28 3.09
C PRO A 33 -8.93 -8.57 3.42
N GLY A 34 -8.64 -7.48 2.71
CA GLY A 34 -7.44 -6.67 2.91
C GLY A 34 -6.17 -7.19 2.20
N LEU A 35 -6.10 -8.47 1.85
CA LEU A 35 -4.99 -9.05 1.07
C LEU A 35 -5.35 -9.37 -0.37
N PHE A 36 -6.65 -9.47 -0.67
CA PHE A 36 -7.16 -9.73 -2.01
C PHE A 36 -8.12 -8.61 -2.39
N ILE A 37 -7.76 -7.84 -3.42
CA ILE A 37 -8.61 -6.75 -3.90
C ILE A 37 -9.88 -7.38 -4.46
N PHE A 38 -11.03 -6.89 -3.99
CA PHE A 38 -12.33 -7.45 -4.34
C PHE A 38 -12.46 -8.95 -4.00
N TYR A 39 -12.07 -9.33 -2.78
CA TYR A 39 -12.03 -10.71 -2.31
C TYR A 39 -13.36 -11.48 -2.46
N ASP A 40 -14.51 -10.83 -2.48
CA ASP A 40 -15.82 -11.48 -2.65
C ASP A 40 -16.38 -11.42 -4.07
N ILE A 41 -15.64 -10.80 -5.01
CA ILE A 41 -16.05 -10.69 -6.41
C ILE A 41 -15.42 -11.81 -7.22
N PRO A 42 -16.16 -12.48 -8.13
CA PRO A 42 -15.56 -13.37 -9.11
C PRO A 42 -14.49 -12.66 -9.94
N SER A 43 -13.34 -13.31 -10.11
CA SER A 43 -12.19 -12.79 -10.85
C SER A 43 -11.65 -13.88 -11.77
N GLU A 44 -11.12 -13.48 -12.92
CA GLU A 44 -10.46 -14.41 -13.83
C GLU A 44 -9.03 -14.67 -13.38
N SER A 45 -8.60 -15.94 -13.41
CA SER A 45 -7.27 -16.34 -12.90
C SER A 45 -6.10 -15.61 -13.57
N TYR A 46 -6.24 -15.20 -14.83
CA TYR A 46 -5.20 -14.44 -15.53
C TYR A 46 -5.10 -13.00 -15.00
N GLN A 47 -6.22 -12.38 -14.59
CA GLN A 47 -6.25 -11.04 -14.00
C GLN A 47 -5.54 -11.03 -12.65
N ASP A 48 -5.82 -12.05 -11.83
CA ASP A 48 -5.16 -12.21 -10.54
C ASP A 48 -3.64 -12.39 -10.68
N ARG A 49 -3.18 -13.12 -11.70
CA ARG A 49 -1.74 -13.23 -11.99
C ARG A 49 -1.12 -11.90 -12.41
N ILE A 50 -1.82 -11.08 -13.19
CA ILE A 50 -1.35 -9.73 -13.56
C ILE A 50 -1.24 -8.86 -12.31
N ILE A 51 -2.27 -8.85 -11.45
CA ILE A 51 -2.26 -8.11 -10.18
C ILE A 51 -1.09 -8.57 -9.30
N ALA A 52 -0.89 -9.88 -9.16
CA ALA A 52 0.19 -10.44 -8.38
C ALA A 52 1.57 -9.93 -8.82
N VAL A 53 1.85 -9.91 -10.13
CA VAL A 53 3.14 -9.41 -10.66
C VAL A 53 3.30 -7.91 -10.41
N LEU A 54 2.26 -7.11 -10.66
CA LEU A 54 2.32 -5.66 -10.45
C LEU A 54 2.56 -5.35 -8.97
N VAL A 55 1.80 -5.98 -8.08
CA VAL A 55 1.88 -5.76 -6.63
C VAL A 55 3.19 -6.31 -6.05
N PHE A 56 3.74 -7.39 -6.60
CA PHE A 56 5.10 -7.82 -6.25
C PHE A 56 6.14 -6.73 -6.57
N GLY A 57 6.00 -6.07 -7.72
CA GLY A 57 6.83 -4.92 -8.10
C GLY A 57 6.75 -3.78 -7.09
N TRP A 58 5.55 -3.47 -6.58
CA TRP A 58 5.37 -2.52 -5.48
C TRP A 58 6.15 -2.93 -4.23
N GLY A 59 6.07 -4.20 -3.83
CA GLY A 59 6.83 -4.73 -2.70
C GLY A 59 8.34 -4.53 -2.86
N ILE A 60 8.88 -4.78 -4.05
CA ILE A 60 10.31 -4.54 -4.36
C ILE A 60 10.68 -3.06 -4.26
N MET A 61 9.84 -2.14 -4.76
CA MET A 61 10.13 -0.70 -4.67
C MET A 61 10.11 -0.21 -3.22
N PHE A 62 9.15 -0.65 -2.42
CA PHE A 62 9.09 -0.36 -0.98
C PHE A 62 10.30 -0.93 -0.23
N TRP A 63 10.67 -2.19 -0.53
CA TRP A 63 11.85 -2.82 0.05
C TRP A 63 13.13 -2.07 -0.30
N THR A 64 13.26 -1.65 -1.56
CA THR A 64 14.41 -0.87 -2.05
C THR A 64 14.52 0.45 -1.30
N ALA A 65 13.44 1.24 -1.26
CA ALA A 65 13.38 2.50 -0.51
C ALA A 65 13.74 2.32 0.98
N SER A 66 13.44 1.15 1.56
CA SER A 66 13.70 0.86 2.97
C SER A 66 15.17 0.57 3.31
N GLN A 67 16.02 0.28 2.31
CA GLN A 67 17.44 -0.04 2.56
C GLN A 67 18.22 1.19 2.99
N ASP A 68 17.92 2.34 2.39
CA ASP A 68 18.49 3.63 2.76
C ASP A 68 17.43 4.73 2.61
N PRO A 69 16.51 4.88 3.59
CA PRO A 69 15.44 5.87 3.52
C PRO A 69 15.93 7.31 3.45
N TRP A 70 17.16 7.55 3.94
CA TRP A 70 17.80 8.86 3.93
C TRP A 70 18.18 9.26 2.50
N THR A 71 18.92 8.40 1.79
CA THR A 71 19.34 8.67 0.41
C THR A 71 18.20 8.49 -0.58
N MET A 72 17.25 7.60 -0.30
CA MET A 72 16.14 7.26 -1.20
C MET A 72 14.87 8.10 -1.00
N GLY A 73 14.96 9.28 -0.36
CA GLY A 73 13.80 10.15 -0.10
C GLY A 73 12.94 10.42 -1.35
N ARG A 74 13.56 10.65 -2.51
CA ARG A 74 12.84 10.87 -3.78
C ARG A 74 12.04 9.65 -4.25
N LEU A 75 12.52 8.44 -3.98
CA LEU A 75 11.76 7.22 -4.29
C LEU A 75 10.56 7.11 -3.34
N THR A 76 10.76 7.39 -2.06
CA THR A 76 9.67 7.44 -1.07
C THR A 76 8.59 8.44 -1.48
N ASP A 77 8.95 9.63 -1.95
CA ASP A 77 7.98 10.62 -2.44
C ASP A 77 7.16 10.11 -3.63
N ARG A 78 7.81 9.42 -4.58
CA ARG A 78 7.12 8.81 -5.73
C ARG A 78 6.20 7.68 -5.32
N LEU A 79 6.60 6.86 -4.34
CA LEU A 79 5.76 5.83 -3.76
C LEU A 79 4.53 6.43 -3.05
N LEU A 80 4.70 7.56 -2.35
CA LEU A 80 3.60 8.29 -1.74
C LEU A 80 2.62 8.82 -2.79
N MET A 81 3.13 9.44 -3.87
CA MET A 81 2.29 9.93 -4.97
C MET A 81 1.52 8.81 -5.65
N ALA A 82 2.21 7.73 -6.02
CA ALA A 82 1.59 6.60 -6.68
C ALA A 82 0.57 5.91 -5.75
N GLY A 83 0.89 5.79 -4.45
CA GLY A 83 -0.02 5.25 -3.45
C GLY A 83 -1.28 6.09 -3.28
N ALA A 84 -1.16 7.42 -3.27
CA ALA A 84 -2.31 8.32 -3.20
C ALA A 84 -3.23 8.16 -4.43
N VAL A 85 -2.64 8.05 -5.63
CA VAL A 85 -3.41 7.79 -6.86
C VAL A 85 -4.10 6.43 -6.82
N ALA A 86 -3.42 5.38 -6.33
CA ALA A 86 -3.99 4.05 -6.21
C ALA A 86 -5.18 4.02 -5.22
N ILE A 87 -5.02 4.67 -4.05
CA ILE A 87 -6.10 4.79 -3.05
C ILE A 87 -7.27 5.58 -3.60
N PHE A 88 -7.02 6.70 -4.31
CA PHE A 88 -8.07 7.47 -4.96
C PHE A 88 -8.81 6.63 -6.01
N GLY A 89 -8.09 5.92 -6.88
CA GLY A 89 -8.67 5.02 -7.87
C GLY A 89 -9.54 3.94 -7.22
N LEU A 90 -9.03 3.29 -6.17
CA LEU A 90 -9.78 2.30 -5.40
C LEU A 90 -11.05 2.89 -4.77
N SER A 91 -10.96 4.12 -4.24
CA SER A 91 -12.11 4.82 -3.64
C SER A 91 -13.18 5.18 -4.67
N VAL A 92 -12.78 5.61 -5.88
CA VAL A 92 -13.69 5.84 -7.00
C VAL A 92 -14.33 4.53 -7.44
N THR A 93 -13.54 3.46 -7.59
CA THR A 93 -14.08 2.15 -7.97
C THR A 93 -15.08 1.66 -6.94
N ILE A 94 -14.83 1.79 -5.63
CA ILE A 94 -15.76 1.38 -4.57
C ILE A 94 -17.00 2.29 -4.49
N GLY A 95 -16.81 3.60 -4.63
CA GLY A 95 -17.91 4.58 -4.47
C GLY A 95 -18.86 4.65 -5.66
N PHE A 96 -18.38 4.37 -6.87
CA PHE A 96 -19.15 4.49 -8.11
C PHE A 96 -19.28 3.19 -8.91
N GLY A 97 -18.61 2.12 -8.49
CA GLY A 97 -18.71 0.83 -9.15
C GLY A 97 -20.05 0.16 -8.88
N ASP A 98 -20.64 -0.43 -9.92
CA ASP A 98 -21.76 -1.35 -9.80
C ASP A 98 -21.26 -2.68 -9.23
N PHE A 99 -20.96 -2.70 -7.93
CA PHE A 99 -20.82 -3.96 -7.23
C PHE A 99 -22.19 -4.59 -7.20
N PRO A 100 -22.37 -5.83 -7.69
CA PRO A 100 -23.62 -6.52 -7.50
C PRO A 100 -23.86 -6.50 -5.99
N ASN A 101 -24.96 -5.84 -5.59
CA ASN A 101 -25.55 -5.91 -4.25
C ASN A 101 -25.91 -7.38 -3.99
N SER A 102 -24.89 -8.22 -3.83
CA SER A 102 -25.01 -9.65 -3.65
C SER A 102 -25.11 -9.88 -2.16
N GLU A 103 -26.29 -9.57 -1.65
CA GLU A 103 -26.89 -10.21 -0.46
C GLU A 103 -26.09 -10.12 0.86
N GLY A 104 -25.02 -9.33 0.95
CA GLY A 104 -24.19 -9.21 2.14
C GLY A 104 -23.68 -7.78 2.35
N GLN A 105 -24.37 -7.00 3.18
CA GLN A 105 -23.97 -5.65 3.61
C GLN A 105 -22.58 -5.59 4.31
N GLY A 106 -21.91 -6.72 4.54
CA GLY A 106 -20.60 -6.80 5.20
C GLY A 106 -19.38 -6.47 4.33
N ALA A 107 -19.49 -6.60 3.00
CA ALA A 107 -18.36 -6.45 2.09
C ALA A 107 -17.86 -5.00 1.94
N ASN A 108 -18.80 -4.06 1.88
CA ASN A 108 -18.49 -2.64 1.69
C ASN A 108 -17.71 -2.07 2.89
N GLY A 109 -18.02 -2.52 4.10
CA GLY A 109 -17.30 -2.13 5.31
C GLY A 109 -15.82 -2.54 5.29
N ALA A 110 -15.51 -3.76 4.82
CA ALA A 110 -14.14 -4.24 4.70
C ALA A 110 -13.33 -3.42 3.67
N TYR A 111 -13.96 -3.04 2.56
CA TYR A 111 -13.35 -2.20 1.52
C TYR A 111 -13.00 -0.80 2.02
N TRP A 112 -13.94 -0.14 2.69
CA TRP A 112 -13.67 1.17 3.29
C TRP A 112 -12.66 1.09 4.43
N ALA A 113 -12.68 0.03 5.24
CA ALA A 113 -11.68 -0.20 6.27
C ALA A 113 -10.27 -0.35 5.66
N GLN A 114 -10.14 -1.04 4.53
CA GLN A 114 -8.87 -1.14 3.80
C GLN A 114 -8.41 0.22 3.26
N ILE A 115 -9.30 1.00 2.63
CA ILE A 115 -8.99 2.36 2.16
C ILE A 115 -8.51 3.24 3.32
N ILE A 116 -9.24 3.24 4.44
CA ILE A 116 -8.90 4.05 5.62
C ILE A 116 -7.55 3.59 6.19
N GLY A 117 -7.33 2.29 6.33
CA GLY A 117 -6.07 1.73 6.82
C GLY A 117 -4.88 2.10 5.95
N LEU A 118 -5.00 1.96 4.62
CA LEU A 118 -3.96 2.33 3.66
C LEU A 118 -3.72 3.84 3.64
N SER A 119 -4.78 4.64 3.74
CA SER A 119 -4.68 6.11 3.81
C SER A 119 -3.97 6.55 5.08
N GLY A 120 -4.33 5.98 6.23
CA GLY A 120 -3.66 6.22 7.51
C GLY A 120 -2.19 5.84 7.46
N TYR A 121 -1.88 4.65 6.91
CA TYR A 121 -0.50 4.21 6.69
C TYR A 121 0.28 5.20 5.81
N LEU A 122 -0.30 5.64 4.69
CA LEU A 122 0.34 6.57 3.76
C LEU A 122 0.61 7.93 4.41
N LEU A 123 -0.32 8.43 5.22
CA LEU A 123 -0.17 9.68 5.96
C LEU A 123 0.94 9.60 7.01
N VAL A 124 1.01 8.50 7.76
CA VAL A 124 2.08 8.27 8.73
C VAL A 124 3.43 8.19 8.03
N LEU A 125 3.53 7.44 6.92
CA LEU A 125 4.76 7.35 6.13
C LEU A 125 5.17 8.72 5.55
N ALA A 126 4.22 9.50 5.05
CA ALA A 126 4.47 10.85 4.54
C ALA A 126 4.94 11.81 5.64
N PHE A 127 4.37 11.71 6.84
CA PHE A 127 4.79 12.51 7.97
C PHE A 127 6.23 12.18 8.40
N THR A 128 6.56 10.89 8.55
CA THR A 128 7.91 10.49 8.96
C THR A 128 8.95 10.76 7.87
N SER A 129 8.61 10.60 6.59
CA SER A 129 9.51 10.91 5.47
C SER A 129 9.80 12.41 5.37
N ARG A 130 8.79 13.27 5.58
CA ARG A 130 8.98 14.74 5.57
C ARG A 130 9.86 15.21 6.73
N ASN A 131 9.63 14.68 7.94
CA ASN A 131 10.45 15.03 9.10
C ASN A 131 11.91 14.59 8.93
N LEU A 132 12.14 13.46 8.26
CA LEU A 132 13.47 13.00 7.88
C LEU A 132 14.13 13.94 6.86
N ALA A 133 13.37 14.37 5.85
CA ALA A 133 13.85 15.32 4.85
C ALA A 133 14.19 16.71 5.43
N GLN A 134 13.48 17.16 6.47
CA GLN A 134 13.78 18.43 7.13
C GLN A 134 15.09 18.38 7.93
N GLU A 135 15.37 17.27 8.62
CA GLU A 135 16.62 17.06 9.36
C GLU A 135 17.84 17.02 8.42
N LEU A 136 17.67 16.39 7.26
CA LEU A 136 18.58 16.45 6.12
C LEU A 136 18.95 17.88 5.71
N LEU A 137 17.96 18.78 5.66
CA LEU A 137 18.13 20.17 5.26
C LEU A 137 18.69 21.05 6.38
N SER A 138 18.40 20.74 7.64
CA SER A 138 18.95 21.47 8.80
C SER A 138 20.40 21.11 9.09
N GLY A 139 20.89 19.96 8.57
CA GLY A 139 22.24 19.48 8.83
C GLY A 139 22.44 18.91 10.24
N GLU A 140 21.34 18.77 10.99
CA GLU A 140 21.31 18.09 12.28
C GLU A 140 21.36 16.58 12.02
N ARG A 141 22.28 15.88 12.70
CA ARG A 141 22.45 14.42 12.61
C ARG A 141 22.12 13.75 13.93
#